data_AF-A0A973E9D4-F1
#
_entry.id   AF-A0A973E9D4-F1
#
_cell.length_a   1.000
_cell.length_b   1.000
_cell.length_c   1.000
_cell.angle_alpha   90.00
_cell.angle_beta   90.00
_cell.angle_gamma   90.00
#
_symmetry.space_group_name_H-M   'P 1'
#
loop_
_entity.id
_entity.type
_entity.pdbx_description
1 polymer ?
#
loop_
_entity_poly.entity_id
_entity_poly.type
_entity_poly.pdbx_seq_one_letter_code
_entity_poly.pdbx_strand_id
1 'polypeptide(L)' 'MGLRFRRVLRLAPGLRIRLDGQGPTLSIGPRGANLNVSRRGIHSHAGIPGSGIYHRQALWKRTSRTGKADKHRKKPGP' A
#
# COMPACT_ATOMS: atom_id res chain seq x y z
N MET A 1 9.83 -7.52 25.22
CA MET A 1 10.33 -6.35 24.45
C MET A 1 11.38 -6.88 23.48
N GLY A 2 11.12 -6.87 22.17
CA GLY A 2 11.97 -7.54 21.16
C GLY A 2 12.40 -6.59 20.06
N LEU A 3 13.62 -6.81 19.53
CA LEU A 3 14.18 -6.04 18.43
C LEU A 3 13.32 -6.22 17.17
N ARG A 4 12.71 -5.13 16.68
CA ARG A 4 11.94 -5.13 15.44
C ARG A 4 12.85 -4.67 14.30
N PHE A 5 13.23 -5.59 13.41
CA PHE A 5 14.00 -5.24 12.22
C PHE A 5 13.08 -4.58 11.17
N ARG A 6 13.32 -3.29 10.94
CA ARG A 6 12.72 -2.53 9.84
C ARG A 6 13.84 -1.84 9.07
N ARG A 7 14.03 -2.21 7.82
CA ARG A 7 15.00 -1.57 6.92
C ARG A 7 14.24 -0.80 5.84
N VAL A 8 14.63 0.45 5.62
CA VAL A 8 14.10 1.27 4.52
C VAL A 8 15.27 1.63 3.63
N LEU A 9 15.25 1.14 2.39
CA LEU A 9 16.24 1.45 1.38
C LEU A 9 15.64 2.49 0.42
N ARG A 10 16.24 3.68 0.39
CA ARG A 10 15.89 4.73 -0.59
C ARG A 10 16.85 4.58 -1.75
N LEU A 11 16.32 4.20 -2.91
CA LEU A 11 17.14 3.99 -4.12
C LEU A 11 17.23 5.30 -4.93
N ALA A 12 16.15 6.07 -4.99
CA ALA A 12 16.06 7.33 -5.72
C ALA A 12 14.97 8.23 -5.10
N PRO A 13 14.93 9.54 -5.40
CA PRO A 13 13.78 10.38 -5.07
C PRO A 13 12.51 9.81 -5.73
N GLY A 14 11.53 9.40 -4.92
CA GLY A 14 10.33 8.70 -5.37
C GLY A 14 10.43 7.17 -5.36
N LEU A 15 11.62 6.58 -5.20
CA LEU A 15 11.81 5.12 -5.16
C LEU A 15 12.31 4.67 -3.79
N ARG A 16 11.43 4.03 -3.01
CA ARG A 16 11.76 3.51 -1.67
C ARG A 16 11.26 2.09 -1.50
N ILE A 17 12.11 1.23 -0.93
CA ILE A 17 11.77 -0.13 -0.54
C ILE A 17 11.75 -0.19 0.99
N ARG A 18 10.70 -0.75 1.54
CA ARG A 18 10.55 -1.07 2.95
C ARG A 18 10.60 -2.58 3.10
N LEU A 19 11.56 -3.05 3.89
CA LEU A 19 11.72 -4.44 4.29
C LEU A 19 11.41 -4.50 5.78
N ASP A 20 10.24 -5.04 6.11
CA ASP A 20 9.81 -5.26 7.49
C ASP A 20 9.18 -6.66 7.61
N GLY A 21 8.90 -7.10 8.83
CA GLY A 21 8.37 -8.44 9.10
C GLY A 21 7.06 -8.79 8.39
N GLN A 22 6.33 -7.82 7.81
CA GLN A 22 5.12 -8.08 7.01
C GLN A 22 5.41 -8.39 5.54
N GLY A 23 6.64 -8.14 5.08
CA GLY A 23 7.12 -8.40 3.72
C GLY A 23 7.58 -7.13 2.98
N PRO A 24 8.26 -7.30 1.84
CA PRO A 24 8.77 -6.18 1.06
C PRO A 24 7.63 -5.30 0.51
N THR A 25 7.74 -4.00 0.73
CA THR A 25 6.85 -2.98 0.18
C THR A 25 7.68 -1.96 -0.59
N LEU A 26 7.39 -1.81 -1.87
CA LEU A 26 8.06 -0.88 -2.77
C LEU A 26 7.13 0.29 -3.07
N SER A 27 7.60 1.52 -2.93
CA SER A 27 6.90 2.72 -3.42
C SER A 27 7.71 3.35 -4.55
N ILE A 28 7.07 3.61 -5.68
CA ILE A 28 7.68 4.09 -6.92
C ILE A 28 6.89 5.31 -7.41
N GLY A 29 7.51 6.48 -7.44
CA GLY A 29 7.01 7.64 -8.18
C GLY A 29 7.04 8.95 -7.41
N PRO A 30 6.92 10.07 -8.14
CA PRO A 30 6.96 11.42 -7.58
C PRO A 30 5.67 11.78 -6.82
N ARG A 31 5.69 12.95 -6.17
CA ARG A 31 4.49 13.54 -5.55
C ARG A 31 3.42 13.72 -6.63
N GLY A 32 2.23 13.15 -6.42
CA GLY A 32 1.12 13.20 -7.38
C GLY A 32 1.03 12.00 -8.33
N ALA A 33 2.02 11.12 -8.40
CA ALA A 33 1.97 9.90 -9.23
C ALA A 33 2.79 8.77 -8.56
N ASN A 34 2.31 8.25 -7.44
CA ASN A 34 3.03 7.25 -6.65
C ASN A 34 2.36 5.87 -6.72
N LEU A 35 3.15 4.84 -6.97
CA LEU A 35 2.76 3.45 -7.03
C LEU A 35 3.27 2.71 -5.81
N ASN A 36 2.39 2.14 -5.01
CA ASN A 36 2.73 1.29 -3.88
C ASN A 36 2.51 -0.18 -4.25
N VAL A 37 3.61 -0.94 -4.31
CA VAL A 37 3.64 -2.37 -4.54
C VAL A 37 3.89 -3.07 -3.21
N SER A 38 2.96 -3.91 -2.78
CA SER A 38 3.08 -4.66 -1.53
C SER A 38 2.55 -6.09 -1.69
N ARG A 39 2.78 -6.94 -0.69
CA ARG A 39 2.19 -8.29 -0.65
C ARG A 39 0.66 -8.29 -0.74
N ARG A 40 -0.01 -7.21 -0.33
CA ARG A 40 -1.47 -7.04 -0.37
C ARG A 40 -1.97 -6.64 -1.77
N GLY A 41 -1.10 -6.09 -2.61
CA GLY A 41 -1.48 -5.58 -3.92
C GLY A 41 -0.67 -4.36 -4.35
N ILE A 42 -0.97 -3.91 -5.56
CA ILE A 42 -0.44 -2.72 -6.21
C ILE A 42 -1.51 -1.63 -6.17
N HIS A 43 -1.17 -0.49 -5.58
CA HIS A 43 -2.01 0.69 -5.49
C HIS A 43 -1.33 1.86 -6.19
N SER A 44 -1.95 2.45 -7.19
CA SER A 44 -1.52 3.72 -7.78
C SER A 44 -2.27 4.88 -7.16
N HIS A 45 -1.55 5.97 -6.95
CA HIS A 45 -2.06 7.26 -6.50
C HIS A 45 -1.70 8.27 -7.57
N ALA A 46 -2.69 8.79 -8.27
CA ALA A 46 -2.55 9.82 -9.27
C ALA A 46 -3.38 11.03 -8.83
N GLY A 47 -2.77 12.19 -8.63
CA GLY A 47 -3.46 13.37 -8.12
C GLY A 47 -2.70 14.64 -8.46
N ILE A 48 -3.43 15.72 -8.66
CA ILE A 48 -2.84 17.01 -9.02
C ILE A 48 -2.38 17.69 -7.73
N PRO A 49 -1.06 17.88 -7.53
CA PRO A 49 -0.55 18.55 -6.34
C PRO A 49 -1.09 19.98 -6.27
N GLY A 50 -1.54 20.42 -5.09
CA GLY A 50 -2.09 21.77 -4.89
C GLY A 50 -3.60 21.92 -5.17
N SER A 51 -4.25 20.93 -5.80
CA SER A 51 -5.70 20.98 -6.08
C SER A 51 -6.60 20.33 -5.02
N GLY A 52 -6.00 19.58 -4.08
CA GLY A 52 -6.74 18.72 -3.14
C GLY A 52 -7.36 17.47 -3.76
N ILE A 53 -7.30 17.32 -5.08
CA ILE A 53 -7.89 16.20 -5.81
C ILE A 53 -6.84 15.11 -6.01
N TYR A 54 -7.11 13.94 -5.46
CA TYR A 54 -6.32 12.75 -5.66
C TYR A 54 -7.22 11.58 -6.06
N HIS A 55 -6.74 10.78 -7.00
CA HIS A 55 -7.36 9.56 -7.43
C HIS A 55 -6.51 8.38 -6.99
N ARG A 56 -7.16 7.38 -6.37
CA ARG A 56 -6.51 6.17 -5.90
C ARG A 56 -7.08 4.98 -6.66
N GLN A 57 -6.23 4.27 -7.39
CA GLN A 57 -6.63 3.04 -8.08
C GLN A 57 -5.87 1.85 -7.51
N ALA A 58 -6.59 0.76 -7.26
CA ALA A 58 -5.95 -0.52 -6.97
C ALA A 58 -5.74 -1.25 -8.30
N LEU A 59 -4.52 -1.22 -8.82
CA LEU A 59 -4.17 -1.90 -10.08
C LEU A 59 -4.16 -3.42 -9.91
N TRP A 60 -3.78 -3.89 -8.72
CA TRP A 60 -3.79 -5.31 -8.41
C TRP A 60 -4.11 -5.51 -6.94
N LYS A 61 -5.07 -6.37 -6.61
CA LYS A 61 -5.34 -6.74 -5.22
C LYS A 61 -5.12 -8.23 -5.08
N ARG A 62 -4.10 -8.62 -4.31
CA ARG A 62 -3.94 -10.03 -3.96
C ARG A 62 -5.05 -10.32 -2.93
N THR A 63 -6.04 -11.13 -3.30
CA THR A 63 -7.03 -11.63 -2.34
C THR A 63 -6.30 -12.54 -1.35
N SER A 64 -5.74 -11.96 -0.29
CA SER A 64 -5.27 -12.74 0.85
C SER A 64 -6.49 -13.43 1.46
N ARG A 65 -6.58 -14.76 1.30
CA ARG A 65 -7.66 -15.59 1.86
C ARG A 65 -7.87 -15.39 3.37
N THR A 66 -6.90 -14.81 4.08
CA THR A 66 -6.93 -14.49 5.51
C THR A 66 -7.78 -13.26 5.87
N GLY A 67 -8.26 -12.46 4.91
CA GLY A 67 -9.09 -11.27 5.17
C GLY A 67 -10.61 -11.48 4.98
N LYS A 68 -11.06 -12.69 4.65
CA LYS A 68 -12.50 -12.99 4.50
C LYS A 68 -13.24 -13.14 5.84
N ALA A 69 -12.53 -13.32 6.97
CA ALA A 69 -13.15 -13.54 8.28
C ALA A 69 -13.72 -12.25 8.93
N ASP A 70 -13.18 -11.07 8.61
CA ASP A 70 -13.64 -9.81 9.24
C ASP A 70 -14.75 -9.10 8.45
N LYS A 71 -14.97 -9.51 7.19
CA LYS A 71 -16.05 -8.97 6.33
C LYS A 71 -17.44 -9.56 6.59
N HIS A 72 -17.60 -10.37 7.64
CA HIS A 72 -18.89 -10.94 8.02
C HIS A 72 -19.57 -10.23 9.20
N ARG A 73 -18.97 -9.14 9.72
CA ARG A 73 -19.48 -8.36 10.87
C ARG A 73 -19.92 -6.93 10.56
N LYS A 74 -20.30 -6.65 9.31
CA LYS A 74 -21.29 -5.60 8.97
C LYS A 74 -22.49 -6.27 8.30
N LYS A 75 -23.34 -6.90 9.12
CA LYS A 75 -24.77 -7.19 8.83
C LYS A 75 -25.58 -6.13 9.60
N PRO A 76 -26.65 -5.55 9.03
CA PRO A 76 -27.99 -6.14 9.15
C PRO A 76 -28.72 -6.13 7.80
N GLY A 77 -29.41 -7.21 7.41
CA GLY A 77 -30.83 -7.44 7.72
C GLY A 77 -31.59 -7.56 6.37
N PRO A 78 -32.76 -8.22 6.33
CA PRO A 78 -33.54 -8.44 5.10
C PRO A 78 -34.04 -7.14 4.46
#